data_AF-A0A6I7PAS0-F1
#
_entry.id   AF-A0A6I7PAS0-F1
#
_cell.length_a   1.000
_cell.length_b   1.000
_cell.length_c   1.000
_cell.angle_alpha   90.00
_cell.angle_beta   90.00
_cell.angle_gamma   90.00
#
_symmetry.space_group_name_H-M   'P 1'
#
loop_
_entity.id
_entity.type
_entity.pdbx_description
1 polymer ?
#
loop_
_entity_poly.entity_id
_entity_poly.type
_entity_poly.pdbx_seq_one_letter_code
_entity_poly.pdbx_strand_id
1 'polypeptide(L)'
;MAIQTKFVRNALVYYDDRYPARWVDAVGENVVKWELDLGPAQSAANVLSRFATTTAEATIAQAVTAGDRLLITTGVEEYNGTNMQLHGSAFRLTAGMPLYFGARVATEAANKGDYLIGLCGVDTALLNTASSHGLDVDEDGVYFYQLNAGTTWTAVNQAGATINSVATGLVRGANIKRDLEFFFDGATLTFYADGIKVGSLASGLAPKILTPSINVRAGDADAEQLNIEWMRAIQVRG
;
A
#
# COMPACT_ATOMS: atom_id res chain seq x y z
N MET A 1 10.46 1.03 -22.17
CA MET A 1 10.55 1.43 -20.76
C MET A 1 11.99 1.79 -20.52
N ALA A 2 12.28 3.06 -20.32
CA ALA A 2 13.59 3.50 -19.91
C ALA A 2 13.47 4.14 -18.53
N ILE A 3 14.42 3.83 -17.65
CA ILE A 3 14.57 4.58 -16.42
C ILE A 3 15.25 5.90 -16.78
N GLN A 4 14.59 7.00 -16.43
CA GLN A 4 15.08 8.35 -16.61
C GLN A 4 15.38 9.00 -15.26
N THR A 5 16.14 10.07 -15.28
CA THR A 5 16.50 10.81 -14.07
C THR A 5 16.07 12.26 -14.15
N LYS A 6 15.66 12.84 -13.02
CA LYS A 6 15.42 14.27 -12.86
C LYS A 6 15.84 14.75 -11.48
N PHE A 7 16.11 16.04 -11.36
CA PHE A 7 16.30 16.65 -10.05
C PHE A 7 14.97 17.14 -9.49
N VAL A 8 14.69 16.79 -8.23
CA VAL A 8 13.56 17.30 -7.45
C VAL A 8 14.13 17.79 -6.14
N ARG A 9 14.07 19.11 -5.87
CA ARG A 9 14.60 19.73 -4.63
C ARG A 9 16.01 19.24 -4.26
N ASN A 10 16.93 19.26 -5.23
CA ASN A 10 18.32 18.79 -5.09
C ASN A 10 18.51 17.28 -4.84
N ALA A 11 17.44 16.48 -4.85
CA ALA A 11 17.53 15.03 -4.91
C ALA A 11 17.50 14.53 -6.36
N LEU A 12 18.33 13.54 -6.68
CA LEU A 12 18.28 12.82 -7.94
C LEU A 12 17.20 11.74 -7.85
N VAL A 13 16.15 11.86 -8.68
CA VAL A 13 15.02 10.92 -8.73
C VAL A 13 15.09 10.11 -10.01
N TYR A 14 14.97 8.79 -9.89
CA TYR A 14 14.84 7.84 -10.97
C TYR A 14 13.36 7.53 -11.19
N TYR A 15 12.88 7.57 -12.44
CA TYR A 15 11.46 7.36 -12.75
C TYR A 15 11.26 6.61 -14.07
N ASP A 16 10.10 6.00 -14.25
CA ASP A 16 9.69 5.35 -15.50
C ASP A 16 9.26 6.39 -16.53
N ASP A 17 9.90 6.43 -17.70
CA ASP A 17 9.58 7.39 -18.76
C ASP A 17 8.14 7.29 -19.28
N ARG A 18 7.56 6.07 -19.25
CA ARG A 18 6.16 5.85 -19.65
C ARG A 18 5.18 6.31 -18.60
N TYR A 19 5.60 6.31 -17.33
CA TYR A 19 4.77 6.71 -16.18
C TYR A 19 5.53 7.71 -15.31
N PRO A 20 5.59 9.01 -15.67
CA PRO A 20 6.48 9.98 -15.01
C PRO A 20 6.23 10.22 -13.51
N ALA A 21 5.07 9.79 -13.00
CA ALA A 21 4.71 9.81 -11.58
C ALA A 21 5.30 8.61 -10.80
N ARG A 22 5.63 7.50 -11.49
CA ARG A 22 6.23 6.30 -10.91
C ARG A 22 7.70 6.53 -10.62
N TRP A 23 8.01 6.80 -9.37
CA TRP A 23 9.40 6.89 -8.93
C TRP A 23 9.93 5.50 -8.61
N VAL A 24 11.11 5.20 -9.16
CA VAL A 24 11.77 3.92 -8.99
C VAL A 24 12.74 3.97 -7.82
N ASP A 25 13.47 5.07 -7.70
CA ASP A 25 14.37 5.36 -6.59
C ASP A 25 14.62 6.87 -6.47
N ALA A 26 15.19 7.31 -5.34
CA ALA A 26 15.75 8.65 -5.17
C ALA A 26 17.00 8.65 -4.29
N VAL A 27 17.90 9.59 -4.55
CA VAL A 27 19.15 9.79 -3.81
C VAL A 27 19.35 11.28 -3.51
N GLY A 28 19.68 11.60 -2.26
CA GLY A 28 19.93 12.95 -1.79
C GLY A 28 19.81 13.02 -0.27
N GLU A 29 20.38 14.07 0.33
CA GLU A 29 20.36 14.28 1.79
C GLU A 29 18.92 14.37 2.34
N ASN A 30 18.01 14.96 1.55
CA ASN A 30 16.61 15.17 1.95
C ASN A 30 15.68 14.02 1.51
N VAL A 31 16.23 12.88 1.07
CA VAL A 31 15.41 11.74 0.64
C VAL A 31 15.12 10.83 1.82
N VAL A 32 13.83 10.60 2.07
CA VAL A 32 13.37 9.50 2.92
C VAL A 32 12.69 8.48 2.05
N LYS A 33 13.16 7.24 2.09
CA LYS A 33 12.61 6.15 1.29
C LYS A 33 12.51 4.87 2.07
N TRP A 34 11.54 4.06 1.67
CA TRP A 34 11.36 2.69 2.10
C TRP A 34 10.98 1.84 0.90
N GLU A 35 11.48 0.62 0.89
CA GLU A 35 11.12 -0.41 -0.07
C GLU A 35 10.90 -1.71 0.69
N LEU A 36 9.89 -2.46 0.27
CA LEU A 36 9.64 -3.81 0.77
C LEU A 36 10.80 -4.70 0.36
N ASP A 37 11.64 -4.99 1.34
CA ASP A 37 12.73 -5.95 1.28
C ASP A 37 12.55 -6.92 2.45
N LEU A 38 12.55 -8.21 2.15
CA LEU A 38 12.41 -9.26 3.16
C LEU A 38 13.76 -9.68 3.76
N GLY A 39 14.87 -9.18 3.20
CA GLY A 39 16.22 -9.56 3.60
C GLY A 39 16.49 -11.07 3.46
N PRO A 40 17.68 -11.54 3.86
CA PRO A 40 18.05 -12.95 3.83
C PRO A 40 17.50 -13.77 5.03
N ALA A 41 16.72 -13.19 5.94
CA ALA A 41 16.31 -13.85 7.17
C ALA A 41 14.90 -13.43 7.62
N GLN A 42 13.91 -14.29 7.36
CA GLN A 42 12.74 -14.32 8.24
C GLN A 42 13.25 -14.75 9.63
N SER A 43 13.13 -13.88 10.63
CA SER A 43 13.64 -14.17 11.98
C SER A 43 12.83 -15.24 12.74
N ALA A 44 11.66 -15.60 12.22
CA ALA A 44 10.82 -16.74 12.56
C ALA A 44 9.68 -16.80 11.53
N ALA A 45 8.90 -17.89 11.51
CA ALA A 45 7.63 -17.91 10.79
C ALA A 45 6.78 -16.69 11.23
N ASN A 46 6.18 -15.98 10.27
CA ASN A 46 5.16 -14.94 10.50
C ASN A 46 5.61 -13.61 11.12
N VAL A 47 6.91 -13.30 11.20
CA VAL A 47 7.37 -11.96 11.65
C VAL A 47 8.44 -11.40 10.73
N LEU A 48 8.06 -10.36 9.97
CA LEU A 48 9.04 -9.47 9.34
C LEU A 48 9.51 -8.49 10.42
N SER A 49 10.76 -8.60 10.87
CA SER A 49 11.33 -7.81 11.98
C SER A 49 11.23 -6.28 11.85
N ARG A 50 10.92 -5.78 10.66
CA ARG A 50 10.73 -4.35 10.36
C ARG A 50 9.28 -3.89 10.50
N PHE A 51 8.31 -4.80 10.64
CA PHE A 51 6.89 -4.50 10.78
C PHE A 51 6.42 -4.78 12.21
N ALA A 52 5.59 -3.89 12.74
CA ALA A 52 4.69 -4.20 13.83
C ALA A 52 3.52 -5.01 13.27
N THR A 53 3.29 -6.20 13.82
CA THR A 53 2.18 -7.09 13.43
C THR A 53 1.26 -7.29 14.63
N THR A 54 -0.04 -6.97 14.47
CA THR A 54 -1.00 -6.96 15.59
C THR A 54 -2.05 -8.08 15.54
N THR A 55 -2.13 -8.81 14.42
CA THR A 55 -2.91 -10.05 14.27
C THR A 55 -2.07 -11.06 13.49
N ALA A 56 -1.91 -12.27 14.01
CA ALA A 56 -0.97 -13.27 13.48
C ALA A 56 -1.67 -14.60 13.14
N GLU A 57 -2.87 -14.51 12.57
CA GLU A 57 -3.61 -15.69 12.07
C GLU A 57 -3.32 -15.95 10.58
N ALA A 58 -2.67 -15.00 9.90
CA ALA A 58 -2.11 -15.20 8.57
C ALA A 58 -0.68 -15.76 8.63
N THR A 59 -0.34 -16.56 7.62
CA THR A 59 1.04 -16.93 7.30
C THR A 59 1.68 -15.85 6.44
N ILE A 60 2.87 -15.37 6.84
CA ILE A 60 3.63 -14.36 6.11
C ILE A 60 4.93 -15.00 5.64
N ALA A 61 5.10 -15.12 4.32
CA ALA A 61 6.23 -15.81 3.73
C ALA A 61 6.88 -15.01 2.59
N GLN A 62 8.16 -15.23 2.37
CA GLN A 62 8.82 -14.84 1.13
C GLN A 62 8.19 -15.62 -0.01
N ALA A 63 7.76 -14.90 -1.04
CA ALA A 63 7.12 -15.55 -2.18
C ALA A 63 8.14 -16.43 -2.92
N VAL A 64 7.70 -17.62 -3.30
CA VAL A 64 8.47 -18.57 -4.11
C VAL A 64 8.24 -18.37 -5.61
N THR A 65 7.23 -17.59 -5.97
CA THR A 65 6.92 -17.21 -7.35
C THR A 65 7.93 -16.18 -7.83
N ALA A 66 8.53 -16.42 -9.00
CA ALA A 66 9.51 -15.50 -9.58
C ALA A 66 8.95 -14.07 -9.72
N GLY A 67 9.69 -13.11 -9.18
CA GLY A 67 9.33 -11.70 -9.18
C GLY A 67 8.60 -11.25 -7.91
N ASP A 68 7.80 -12.13 -7.29
CA ASP A 68 7.10 -11.77 -6.06
C ASP A 68 8.05 -11.70 -4.87
N ARG A 69 7.82 -10.74 -3.97
CA ARG A 69 8.61 -10.59 -2.75
C ARG A 69 7.89 -11.22 -1.58
N LEU A 70 6.64 -10.85 -1.35
CA LEU A 70 5.86 -11.25 -0.18
C LEU A 70 4.59 -11.98 -0.59
N LEU A 71 4.31 -13.10 0.08
CA LEU A 71 3.04 -13.81 0.05
C LEU A 71 2.45 -13.78 1.46
N ILE A 72 1.21 -13.29 1.55
CA ILE A 72 0.41 -13.36 2.77
C ILE A 72 -0.75 -14.29 2.48
N THR A 73 -0.93 -15.32 3.32
CA THR A 73 -2.04 -16.27 3.26
C THR A 73 -2.82 -16.19 4.55
N THR A 74 -4.10 -15.87 4.50
CA THR A 74 -4.94 -15.75 5.70
C THR A 74 -5.19 -17.12 6.35
N GLY A 75 -5.80 -17.11 7.54
CA GLY A 75 -6.47 -18.29 8.06
C GLY A 75 -7.70 -18.65 7.23
N VAL A 76 -8.32 -19.79 7.54
CA VAL A 76 -9.49 -20.32 6.82
C VAL A 76 -10.83 -19.88 7.41
N GLU A 77 -10.85 -19.27 8.59
CA GLU A 77 -12.09 -18.74 9.15
C GLU A 77 -12.26 -17.27 8.75
N GLU A 78 -13.52 -16.84 8.57
CA GLU A 78 -13.86 -15.47 8.20
C GLU A 78 -13.18 -14.47 9.15
N TYR A 79 -12.69 -13.36 8.60
CA TYR A 79 -11.95 -12.30 9.32
C TYR A 79 -10.57 -12.68 9.86
N ASN A 80 -10.13 -13.94 9.77
CA ASN A 80 -8.76 -14.32 10.14
C ASN A 80 -7.77 -13.61 9.21
N GLY A 81 -6.71 -13.04 9.78
CA GLY A 81 -5.82 -12.22 8.98
C GLY A 81 -4.63 -11.64 9.71
N THR A 82 -4.05 -10.61 9.08
CA THR A 82 -2.93 -9.88 9.65
C THR A 82 -2.98 -8.40 9.31
N ASN A 83 -2.64 -7.58 10.30
CA ASN A 83 -2.35 -6.16 10.16
C ASN A 83 -0.85 -5.93 10.35
N MET A 84 -0.21 -5.33 9.36
CA MET A 84 1.23 -5.09 9.31
C MET A 84 1.51 -3.61 9.03
N GLN A 85 2.25 -2.96 9.91
CA GLN A 85 2.71 -1.58 9.70
C GLN A 85 4.22 -1.46 9.92
N LEU A 86 4.92 -0.77 9.03
CA LEU A 86 6.36 -0.56 9.18
C LEU A 86 6.66 0.19 10.49
N HIS A 87 7.64 -0.30 11.24
CA HIS A 87 8.16 0.38 12.42
C HIS A 87 8.76 1.74 12.05
N GLY A 88 8.34 2.78 12.74
CA GLY A 88 8.79 4.14 12.50
C GLY A 88 8.06 4.78 11.32
N SER A 89 7.10 5.65 11.61
CA SER A 89 6.38 6.42 10.60
C SER A 89 7.29 7.50 10.02
N ALA A 90 7.30 7.64 8.69
CA ALA A 90 8.30 8.46 8.01
C ALA A 90 7.73 9.35 6.91
N PHE A 91 6.44 9.27 6.61
CA PHE A 91 5.87 9.96 5.43
C PHE A 91 4.78 10.94 5.84
N ARG A 92 4.64 12.04 5.11
CA ARG A 92 3.58 13.02 5.36
C ARG A 92 3.25 13.82 4.11
N LEU A 93 1.99 14.12 3.85
CA LEU A 93 1.57 15.03 2.78
C LEU A 93 1.81 16.48 3.19
N THR A 94 3.06 16.95 3.07
CA THR A 94 3.47 18.30 3.45
C THR A 94 3.70 19.17 2.23
N ALA A 95 3.15 20.39 2.25
CA ALA A 95 3.25 21.32 1.13
C ALA A 95 4.70 21.46 0.62
N GLY A 96 4.85 21.31 -0.69
CA GLY A 96 6.14 21.35 -1.38
C GLY A 96 7.04 20.12 -1.18
N MET A 97 6.69 19.11 -0.37
CA MET A 97 7.49 17.91 -0.16
C MET A 97 6.89 16.72 -0.94
N PRO A 98 7.33 16.44 -2.17
CA PRO A 98 6.67 15.43 -3.00
C PRO A 98 6.87 14.04 -2.41
N LEU A 99 5.81 13.23 -2.50
CA LEU A 99 5.72 11.89 -1.95
C LEU A 99 5.18 10.95 -3.03
N TYR A 100 5.88 9.86 -3.27
CA TYR A 100 5.43 8.75 -4.10
C TYR A 100 5.18 7.52 -3.22
N PHE A 101 4.11 6.80 -3.52
CA PHE A 101 3.88 5.45 -3.08
C PHE A 101 3.47 4.60 -4.28
N GLY A 102 3.92 3.35 -4.30
CA GLY A 102 3.38 2.37 -5.22
C GLY A 102 3.53 0.96 -4.70
N ALA A 103 2.62 0.10 -5.15
CA ALA A 103 2.67 -1.33 -4.94
C ALA A 103 2.22 -2.05 -6.21
N ARG A 104 2.83 -3.20 -6.48
CA ARG A 104 2.32 -4.18 -7.45
C ARG A 104 1.84 -5.40 -6.70
N VAL A 105 0.53 -5.65 -6.78
CA VAL A 105 -0.13 -6.70 -6.01
C VAL A 105 -0.97 -7.60 -6.88
N ALA A 106 -1.24 -8.81 -6.40
CA ALA A 106 -2.18 -9.74 -6.98
C ALA A 106 -2.97 -10.47 -5.89
N THR A 107 -4.26 -10.67 -6.15
CA THR A 107 -5.15 -11.45 -5.28
C THR A 107 -5.55 -12.73 -6.00
N GLU A 108 -5.83 -13.80 -5.25
CA GLU A 108 -6.24 -15.08 -5.85
C GLU A 108 -7.65 -15.02 -6.47
N ALA A 109 -8.55 -14.27 -5.85
CA ALA A 109 -9.92 -14.06 -6.28
C ALA A 109 -10.22 -12.57 -6.48
N ALA A 110 -11.16 -12.28 -7.38
CA ALA A 110 -11.53 -10.91 -7.73
C ALA A 110 -12.53 -10.27 -6.77
N ASN A 111 -13.15 -11.07 -5.90
CA ASN A 111 -14.28 -10.66 -5.06
C ASN A 111 -14.28 -11.34 -3.69
N LYS A 112 -13.14 -11.89 -3.27
CA LYS A 112 -12.97 -12.48 -1.95
C LYS A 112 -11.85 -11.79 -1.20
N GLY A 113 -11.85 -11.94 0.12
CA GLY A 113 -10.88 -11.33 1.01
C GLY A 113 -11.09 -9.83 1.22
N ASP A 114 -10.59 -9.35 2.36
CA ASP A 114 -10.40 -7.93 2.61
C ASP A 114 -8.90 -7.62 2.50
N TYR A 115 -8.55 -6.65 1.66
CA TYR A 115 -7.18 -6.23 1.42
C TYR A 115 -7.06 -4.73 1.56
N LEU A 116 -5.98 -4.27 2.19
CA LEU A 116 -5.59 -2.86 2.25
C LEU A 116 -4.08 -2.75 2.09
N ILE A 117 -3.63 -1.83 1.23
CA ILE A 117 -2.22 -1.48 1.06
C ILE A 117 -2.06 0.03 0.92
N GLY A 118 -1.07 0.64 1.57
CA GLY A 118 -0.87 2.08 1.46
C GLY A 118 0.03 2.70 2.50
N LEU A 119 -0.19 3.98 2.75
CA LEU A 119 0.41 4.76 3.82
C LEU A 119 -0.71 5.17 4.80
N CYS A 120 -0.77 4.54 5.96
CA CYS A 120 -1.76 4.85 7.00
C CYS A 120 -1.08 5.44 8.23
N GLY A 121 -1.83 6.17 9.05
CA GLY A 121 -1.44 6.46 10.42
C GLY A 121 -1.21 5.16 11.20
N VAL A 122 -0.40 5.22 12.26
CA VAL A 122 -0.16 4.03 13.10
C VAL A 122 -1.47 3.64 13.77
N ASP A 123 -1.91 2.42 13.53
CA ASP A 123 -3.14 1.83 14.04
C ASP A 123 -3.00 0.31 14.18
N THR A 124 -3.63 -0.24 15.21
CA THR A 124 -3.67 -1.67 15.47
C THR A 124 -4.74 -2.40 14.65
N ALA A 125 -5.68 -1.69 14.03
CA ALA A 125 -6.82 -2.25 13.31
C ALA A 125 -7.21 -1.39 12.09
N LEU A 126 -6.54 -1.58 10.94
CA LEU A 126 -6.86 -0.84 9.69
C LEU A 126 -8.16 -1.29 8.98
N LEU A 127 -8.67 -2.47 9.35
CA LEU A 127 -9.91 -3.06 8.84
C LEU A 127 -10.73 -3.52 10.04
N ASN A 128 -12.06 -3.45 9.95
CA ASN A 128 -12.97 -3.72 11.07
C ASN A 128 -12.82 -5.15 11.60
N THR A 129 -12.09 -5.32 12.69
CA THR A 129 -11.59 -6.61 13.17
C THR A 129 -12.63 -7.62 13.68
N ALA A 130 -13.90 -7.24 13.87
CA ALA A 130 -14.78 -8.02 14.76
C ALA A 130 -16.13 -8.48 14.18
N SER A 131 -16.66 -7.87 13.11
CA SER A 131 -18.05 -8.19 12.69
C SER A 131 -18.46 -7.79 11.28
N SER A 132 -17.58 -7.16 10.49
CA SER A 132 -17.93 -6.79 9.13
C SER A 132 -16.73 -6.67 8.20
N HIS A 133 -17.00 -6.88 6.92
CA HIS A 133 -16.12 -6.47 5.83
C HIS A 133 -16.21 -4.96 5.70
N GLY A 134 -15.22 -4.26 6.24
CA GLY A 134 -15.21 -2.82 6.33
C GLY A 134 -13.85 -2.30 6.73
N LEU A 135 -13.64 -1.03 6.47
CA LEU A 135 -12.61 -0.25 7.13
C LEU A 135 -12.99 -0.13 8.61
N ASP A 136 -12.03 -0.17 9.52
CA ASP A 136 -12.28 0.44 10.82
C ASP A 136 -12.31 1.96 10.60
N VAL A 137 -12.90 2.74 11.48
CA VAL A 137 -13.09 4.18 11.26
C VAL A 137 -12.30 4.95 12.29
N ASP A 138 -11.01 5.20 12.01
CA ASP A 138 -10.21 6.27 12.65
C ASP A 138 -8.85 6.54 11.97
N GLU A 139 -8.59 5.92 10.82
CA GLU A 139 -7.28 5.87 10.20
C GLU A 139 -7.12 6.98 9.16
N ASP A 140 -6.42 8.04 9.53
CA ASP A 140 -5.88 8.96 8.53
C ASP A 140 -4.93 8.20 7.62
N GLY A 141 -5.07 8.36 6.30
CA GLY A 141 -4.23 7.61 5.39
C GLY A 141 -4.48 7.90 3.92
N VAL A 142 -3.54 7.42 3.11
CA VAL A 142 -3.67 7.32 1.67
C VAL A 142 -3.39 5.87 1.29
N TYR A 143 -4.40 5.15 0.85
CA TYR A 143 -4.32 3.71 0.65
C TYR A 143 -5.25 3.24 -0.46
N PHE A 144 -5.09 1.97 -0.80
CA PHE A 144 -5.96 1.22 -1.68
C PHE A 144 -6.56 0.07 -0.88
N TYR A 145 -7.83 -0.20 -1.08
CA TYR A 145 -8.47 -1.35 -0.46
C TYR A 145 -9.42 -2.07 -1.41
N GLN A 146 -9.66 -3.34 -1.15
CA GLN A 146 -10.74 -4.14 -1.70
C GLN A 146 -11.36 -4.89 -0.52
N LEU A 147 -12.69 -4.87 -0.40
CA LEU A 147 -13.40 -5.66 0.61
C LEU A 147 -14.01 -6.91 -0.03
N ASN A 148 -14.38 -7.87 0.81
CA ASN A 148 -15.09 -9.07 0.39
C ASN A 148 -16.36 -8.73 -0.39
N ALA A 149 -16.68 -9.55 -1.38
CA ALA A 149 -17.71 -9.33 -2.41
C ALA A 149 -17.49 -8.09 -3.30
N GLY A 150 -16.53 -7.21 -3.00
CA GLY A 150 -16.14 -6.08 -3.80
C GLY A 150 -15.30 -6.50 -5.00
N THR A 151 -15.67 -6.06 -6.20
CA THR A 151 -14.99 -6.42 -7.46
C THR A 151 -14.00 -5.36 -7.95
N THR A 152 -13.72 -4.34 -7.14
CA THR A 152 -12.91 -3.18 -7.50
C THR A 152 -12.00 -2.78 -6.36
N TRP A 153 -10.75 -2.45 -6.69
CA TRP A 153 -9.86 -1.73 -5.79
C TRP A 153 -10.30 -0.27 -5.71
N THR A 154 -10.40 0.27 -4.50
CA THR A 154 -10.76 1.67 -4.23
C THR A 154 -9.54 2.39 -3.68
N ALA A 155 -9.18 3.51 -4.30
CA ALA A 155 -8.17 4.42 -3.78
C ALA A 155 -8.83 5.41 -2.81
N VAL A 156 -8.21 5.66 -1.67
CA VAL A 156 -8.75 6.50 -0.60
C VAL A 156 -7.71 7.49 -0.13
N ASN A 157 -8.16 8.72 0.12
CA ASN A 157 -7.55 9.64 1.07
C ASN A 157 -8.55 9.88 2.21
N GLN A 158 -8.15 9.51 3.43
CA GLN A 158 -8.93 9.69 4.65
C GLN A 158 -8.26 10.71 5.56
N ALA A 159 -9.03 11.71 5.98
CA ALA A 159 -8.63 12.76 6.90
C ALA A 159 -9.68 12.87 8.03
N GLY A 160 -9.44 12.17 9.14
CA GLY A 160 -10.42 11.88 10.18
C GLY A 160 -11.68 11.25 9.57
N ALA A 161 -12.84 11.82 9.87
CA ALA A 161 -14.13 11.39 9.31
C ALA A 161 -14.35 11.76 7.83
N THR A 162 -13.44 12.52 7.20
CA THR A 162 -13.57 12.91 5.79
C THR A 162 -12.90 11.87 4.90
N ILE A 163 -13.70 11.17 4.09
CA ILE A 163 -13.23 10.14 3.18
C ILE A 163 -13.41 10.63 1.73
N ASN A 164 -12.32 10.64 0.96
CA ASN A 164 -12.35 10.86 -0.48
C ASN A 164 -11.91 9.57 -1.15
N SER A 165 -12.80 8.96 -1.94
CA SER A 165 -12.54 7.68 -2.58
C SER A 165 -12.77 7.71 -4.09
N VAL A 166 -11.97 6.95 -4.83
CA VAL A 166 -12.15 6.75 -6.27
C VAL A 166 -11.90 5.29 -6.66
N ALA A 167 -12.78 4.75 -7.50
CA ALA A 167 -12.63 3.41 -8.05
C ALA A 167 -11.39 3.35 -8.98
N THR A 168 -10.58 2.31 -8.83
CA THR A 168 -9.36 2.12 -9.64
C THR A 168 -9.55 1.15 -10.81
N GLY A 169 -10.76 0.58 -10.94
CA GLY A 169 -11.10 -0.46 -11.90
C GLY A 169 -11.13 -1.85 -11.29
N LEU A 170 -11.56 -2.83 -12.11
CA LEU A 170 -11.85 -4.18 -11.65
C LEU A 170 -10.61 -4.89 -11.06
N VAL A 171 -10.83 -5.61 -9.97
CA VAL A 171 -9.91 -6.65 -9.52
C VAL A 171 -9.97 -7.79 -10.53
N ARG A 172 -8.81 -8.30 -10.93
CA ARG A 172 -8.71 -9.33 -11.96
C ARG A 172 -8.73 -10.75 -11.40
N GLY A 173 -8.38 -10.93 -10.12
CA GLY A 173 -8.21 -12.24 -9.50
C GLY A 173 -7.15 -13.10 -10.19
N ALA A 174 -7.16 -14.40 -9.92
CA ALA A 174 -6.27 -15.40 -10.51
C ALA A 174 -4.79 -15.01 -10.48
N ASN A 175 -4.37 -14.29 -9.43
CA ASN A 175 -3.02 -13.77 -9.25
C ASN A 175 -2.55 -12.87 -10.41
N ILE A 176 -3.47 -12.17 -11.09
CA ILE A 176 -3.12 -11.17 -12.09
C ILE A 176 -2.69 -9.87 -11.41
N LYS A 177 -1.45 -9.46 -11.68
CA LYS A 177 -0.80 -8.30 -11.07
C LYS A 177 -1.44 -6.98 -11.50
N ARG A 178 -1.53 -6.05 -10.55
CA ARG A 178 -2.04 -4.68 -10.68
C ARG A 178 -1.05 -3.69 -10.08
N ASP A 179 -0.80 -2.59 -10.77
CA ASP A 179 -0.03 -1.48 -10.21
C ASP A 179 -0.98 -0.49 -9.54
N LEU A 180 -0.82 -0.26 -8.24
CA LEU A 180 -1.62 0.68 -7.44
C LEU A 180 -0.68 1.74 -6.88
N GLU A 181 -0.84 2.99 -7.31
CA GLU A 181 0.15 4.04 -7.07
C GLU A 181 -0.50 5.38 -6.77
N PHE A 182 0.15 6.19 -5.93
CA PHE A 182 -0.19 7.59 -5.79
C PHE A 182 1.04 8.47 -5.77
N PHE A 183 0.86 9.70 -6.25
CA PHE A 183 1.89 10.72 -6.25
C PHE A 183 1.32 12.03 -5.73
N PHE A 184 1.94 12.55 -4.69
CA PHE A 184 1.73 13.89 -4.18
C PHE A 184 2.87 14.78 -4.67
N ASP A 185 2.55 15.81 -5.45
CA ASP A 185 3.55 16.72 -6.03
C ASP A 185 3.99 17.84 -5.07
N GLY A 186 3.49 17.85 -3.83
CA GLY A 186 3.63 18.95 -2.89
C GLY A 186 2.39 19.85 -2.79
N ALA A 187 1.37 19.64 -3.61
CA ALA A 187 0.08 20.35 -3.55
C ALA A 187 -1.12 19.44 -3.88
N THR A 188 -0.99 18.60 -4.90
CA THR A 188 -2.04 17.71 -5.40
C THR A 188 -1.63 16.25 -5.20
N LEU A 189 -2.50 15.48 -4.55
CA LEU A 189 -2.43 14.02 -4.49
C LEU A 189 -3.14 13.44 -5.71
N THR A 190 -2.45 12.60 -6.48
CA THR A 190 -3.00 11.94 -7.67
C THR A 190 -2.88 10.43 -7.54
N PHE A 191 -3.97 9.73 -7.81
CA PHE A 191 -4.04 8.27 -7.79
C PHE A 191 -3.91 7.71 -9.21
N TYR A 192 -3.22 6.59 -9.33
CA TYR A 192 -3.00 5.85 -10.56
C TYR A 192 -3.26 4.36 -10.35
N ALA A 193 -3.77 3.73 -11.40
CA ALA A 193 -3.94 2.29 -11.48
C ALA A 193 -3.49 1.79 -12.85
N ASP A 194 -2.57 0.83 -12.88
CA ASP A 194 -1.92 0.34 -14.11
C ASP A 194 -1.33 1.50 -14.96
N GLY A 195 -0.79 2.52 -14.29
CA GLY A 195 -0.23 3.73 -14.90
C GLY A 195 -1.25 4.75 -15.42
N ILE A 196 -2.56 4.50 -15.26
CA ILE A 196 -3.63 5.40 -15.68
C ILE A 196 -4.07 6.25 -14.49
N LYS A 197 -4.17 7.57 -14.65
CA LYS A 197 -4.73 8.46 -13.62
C LYS A 197 -6.20 8.12 -13.39
N VAL A 198 -6.57 7.81 -12.15
CA VAL A 198 -7.95 7.48 -11.76
C VAL A 198 -8.62 8.59 -10.96
N GLY A 199 -7.87 9.45 -10.28
CA GLY A 199 -8.41 10.59 -9.54
C GLY A 199 -7.33 11.51 -8.98
N SER A 200 -7.73 12.66 -8.46
CA SER A 200 -6.83 13.58 -7.77
C SER A 200 -7.57 14.49 -6.79
N LEU A 201 -6.86 14.94 -5.75
CA LEU A 201 -7.36 15.79 -4.67
C LEU A 201 -6.29 16.82 -4.27
N ALA A 202 -6.70 18.06 -4.01
CA ALA A 202 -5.80 19.16 -3.63
C ALA A 202 -6.07 19.74 -2.23
N SER A 203 -7.08 19.23 -1.51
CA SER A 203 -7.47 19.69 -0.17
C SER A 203 -8.03 18.53 0.65
N GLY A 204 -8.18 18.68 1.97
CA GLY A 204 -8.66 17.58 2.83
C GLY A 204 -7.71 16.38 2.85
N LEU A 205 -6.41 16.63 2.64
CA LEU A 205 -5.36 15.61 2.63
C LEU A 205 -5.14 15.06 4.05
N ALA A 206 -4.85 13.76 4.14
CA ALA A 206 -4.51 13.08 5.40
C ALA A 206 -3.41 13.86 6.17
N PRO A 207 -3.70 14.39 7.38
CA PRO A 207 -2.80 15.31 8.07
C PRO A 207 -1.72 14.62 8.92
N LYS A 208 -1.90 13.32 9.23
CA LYS A 208 -1.02 12.53 10.10
C LYS A 208 0.31 12.15 9.44
N ILE A 209 1.25 11.72 10.28
CA ILE A 209 2.44 10.99 9.81
C ILE A 209 1.98 9.58 9.45
N LEU A 210 2.38 9.14 8.27
CA LEU A 210 1.96 7.89 7.65
C LEU A 210 3.12 6.90 7.61
N THR A 211 2.76 5.62 7.61
CA THR A 211 3.68 4.49 7.53
C THR A 211 3.19 3.46 6.51
N PRO A 212 4.09 2.80 5.76
CA PRO A 212 3.74 1.65 4.93
C PRO A 212 2.93 0.62 5.71
N SER A 213 1.76 0.30 5.17
CA SER A 213 0.73 -0.49 5.83
C SER A 213 0.16 -1.53 4.88
N ILE A 214 -0.05 -2.74 5.39
CA ILE A 214 -0.68 -3.87 4.72
C ILE A 214 -1.67 -4.49 5.71
N ASN A 215 -2.91 -4.72 5.28
CA ASN A 215 -3.87 -5.51 6.05
C ASN A 215 -4.56 -6.51 5.11
N VAL A 216 -4.66 -7.75 5.55
CA VAL A 216 -5.25 -8.84 4.76
C VAL A 216 -6.10 -9.71 5.68
N ARG A 217 -7.33 -10.03 5.27
CA ARG A 217 -8.24 -10.91 6.01
C ARG A 217 -9.06 -11.81 5.10
N ALA A 218 -9.38 -12.99 5.59
CA ALA A 218 -10.27 -13.93 4.93
C ALA A 218 -11.66 -13.30 4.76
N GLY A 219 -12.21 -13.42 3.55
CA GLY A 219 -13.55 -12.90 3.23
C GLY A 219 -14.66 -13.89 3.52
N ASP A 220 -14.33 -15.17 3.67
CA ASP A 220 -15.27 -16.26 3.93
C ASP A 220 -14.53 -17.43 4.61
N ALA A 221 -15.14 -18.62 4.60
CA ALA A 221 -14.57 -19.83 5.18
C ALA A 221 -13.52 -20.52 4.27
N ASP A 222 -12.72 -19.73 3.56
CA ASP A 222 -11.56 -20.15 2.77
C ASP A 222 -10.36 -19.24 3.05
N ALA A 223 -9.14 -19.77 2.88
CA ALA A 223 -7.93 -18.97 2.99
C ALA A 223 -7.72 -18.14 1.72
N GLU A 224 -7.38 -16.87 1.89
CA GLU A 224 -7.17 -15.88 0.84
C GLU A 224 -5.69 -15.51 0.73
N GLN A 225 -5.27 -15.08 -0.47
CA GLN A 225 -3.87 -14.75 -0.76
C GLN A 225 -3.69 -13.34 -1.32
N LEU A 226 -2.71 -12.64 -0.74
CA LEU A 226 -2.14 -11.41 -1.30
C LEU A 226 -0.67 -11.64 -1.67
N ASN A 227 -0.38 -11.53 -2.96
CA ASN A 227 0.98 -11.50 -3.49
C ASN A 227 1.42 -10.05 -3.72
N ILE A 228 2.65 -9.70 -3.30
CA ILE A 228 3.24 -8.38 -3.49
C ILE A 228 4.58 -8.53 -4.21
N GLU A 229 4.66 -8.01 -5.44
CA GLU A 229 5.88 -8.01 -6.26
C GLU A 229 6.86 -6.96 -5.78
N TRP A 230 6.36 -5.75 -5.55
CA TRP A 230 7.11 -4.66 -4.97
C TRP A 230 6.15 -3.71 -4.28
N MET A 231 6.65 -3.03 -3.26
CA MET A 231 5.97 -1.95 -2.58
C MET A 231 7.03 -0.96 -2.11
N ARG A 232 6.81 0.34 -2.30
CA ARG A 232 7.78 1.36 -1.94
C ARG A 232 7.12 2.70 -1.67
N ALA A 233 7.80 3.49 -0.86
CA ALA A 233 7.44 4.87 -0.55
C ALA A 233 8.69 5.74 -0.61
N ILE A 234 8.62 6.87 -1.30
CA ILE A 234 9.75 7.78 -1.51
C ILE A 234 9.26 9.21 -1.30
N GLN A 235 9.91 9.94 -0.41
CA GLN A 235 9.64 11.34 -0.15
C GLN A 235 10.91 12.17 -0.33
N VAL A 236 10.79 13.26 -1.10
CA VAL A 236 11.82 14.29 -1.16
C VAL A 236 11.40 15.44 -0.26
N ARG A 237 12.15 15.65 0.82
CA ARG A 237 11.87 16.68 1.83
C ARG A 237 12.53 18.01 1.47
N GLY A 238 12.09 19.04 2.20
CA GLY A 238 12.63 20.40 2.09
C GLY A 238 13.91 20.58 2.87
#